data_AF-A0A963M9A6-F1
#
_entry.id   AF-A0A963M9A6-F1
#
_cell.length_a   1.000
_cell.length_b   1.000
_cell.length_c   1.000
_cell.angle_alpha   90.00
_cell.angle_beta   90.00
_cell.angle_gamma   90.00
#
_symmetry.space_group_name_H-M   'P 1'
#
loop_
_entity.id
_entity.type
_entity.pdbx_description
1 polymer ?
#
loop_
_entity_poly.entity_id
_entity_poly.type
_entity_poly.pdbx_seq_one_letter_code
_entity_poly.pdbx_strand_id
1 'polypeptide(L)'
;LRFCLSGGAGLKLEIKELLRDAGVLVIEGYGLTETSPTLTLNRPDDYRFDAVGKPLPSIELRLDDDGEILARGPSVFRGYYADDAATAAAFTDDGWFRTGDVGRWTEDGFLQIVDRKKDILVTAGGKNVPPANIESLFAADPCFSHVVVYGDGKKYLVAGVWLDDAAVDRRLGEQGVATDDPAAREAGVRALVQ
;
A
#
# COMPACT_ATOMS: atom_id res chain seq x y z
N LEU A 1 -4.93 -23.34 -15.45
CA LEU A 1 -5.20 -22.18 -14.58
C LEU A 1 -5.72 -21.05 -15.46
N ARG A 2 -6.79 -20.33 -15.09
CA ARG A 2 -7.32 -19.22 -15.91
C ARG A 2 -6.86 -17.84 -15.41
N PHE A 3 -6.83 -17.65 -14.10
CA PHE A 3 -6.25 -16.52 -13.39
C PHE A 3 -6.04 -16.92 -11.92
N CYS A 4 -5.29 -16.12 -11.18
CA CYS A 4 -5.14 -16.16 -9.73
C CYS A 4 -5.74 -14.89 -9.11
N LEU A 5 -6.24 -15.02 -7.88
CA LEU A 5 -6.68 -13.90 -7.07
C LEU A 5 -5.66 -13.61 -5.97
N SER A 6 -5.29 -12.35 -5.79
CA SER A 6 -4.50 -11.86 -4.65
C SER A 6 -5.34 -10.88 -3.82
N GLY A 7 -5.13 -10.89 -2.51
CA GLY A 7 -5.83 -10.02 -1.56
C GLY A 7 -5.17 -10.04 -0.18
N GLY A 8 -5.66 -9.19 0.72
CA GLY A 8 -5.11 -9.01 2.07
C GLY A 8 -3.92 -8.04 2.13
N ALA A 9 -3.03 -8.08 1.15
CA ALA A 9 -1.98 -7.08 0.94
C ALA A 9 -1.75 -6.85 -0.56
N GLY A 10 -1.25 -5.66 -0.90
CA GLY A 10 -0.87 -5.34 -2.28
C GLY A 10 0.33 -6.17 -2.74
N LEU A 11 0.25 -6.71 -3.94
CA LEU A 11 1.35 -7.37 -4.62
C LEU A 11 2.17 -6.33 -5.40
N LYS A 12 3.50 -6.48 -5.39
CA LYS A 12 4.40 -5.62 -6.17
C LYS A 12 4.09 -5.71 -7.67
N LEU A 13 4.17 -4.57 -8.38
CA LEU A 13 3.85 -4.48 -9.81
C LEU A 13 4.72 -5.43 -10.64
N GLU A 14 6.01 -5.49 -10.33
CA GLU A 14 6.99 -6.30 -11.05
C GLU A 14 6.66 -7.79 -10.97
N ILE A 15 6.08 -8.24 -9.84
CA ILE A 15 5.65 -9.63 -9.67
C ILE A 15 4.38 -9.91 -10.48
N LYS A 16 3.43 -8.95 -10.55
CA LYS A 16 2.23 -9.10 -11.39
C LYS A 16 2.60 -9.18 -12.86
N GLU A 17 3.52 -8.34 -13.32
CA GLU A 17 4.01 -8.32 -14.69
C GLU A 17 4.75 -9.61 -15.04
N LEU A 18 5.70 -10.03 -14.20
CA LEU A 18 6.42 -11.29 -14.38
C LEU A 18 5.47 -12.50 -14.51
N LEU A 19 4.47 -12.60 -13.63
CA LEU A 19 3.52 -13.71 -13.66
C LEU A 19 2.63 -13.64 -14.90
N ARG A 20 2.18 -12.44 -15.29
CA ARG A 20 1.42 -12.25 -16.53
C ARG A 20 2.21 -12.72 -17.75
N ASP A 21 3.49 -12.34 -17.84
CA ASP A 21 4.38 -12.71 -18.94
C ASP A 21 4.65 -14.23 -18.98
N ALA A 22 4.63 -14.88 -17.82
CA ALA A 22 4.65 -16.33 -17.69
C ALA A 22 3.29 -17.03 -18.00
N GLY A 23 2.29 -16.27 -18.46
CA GLY A 23 0.95 -16.78 -18.81
C GLY A 23 0.01 -16.96 -17.60
N VAL A 24 0.36 -16.39 -16.44
CA VAL A 24 -0.44 -16.46 -15.20
C VAL A 24 -0.94 -15.06 -14.84
N LEU A 25 -2.18 -14.76 -15.23
CA LEU A 25 -2.81 -13.51 -14.80
C LEU A 25 -3.12 -13.54 -13.30
N VAL A 26 -2.53 -12.64 -12.53
CA VAL A 26 -2.90 -12.37 -11.14
C VAL A 26 -3.69 -11.07 -11.09
N ILE A 27 -4.90 -11.12 -10.54
CA ILE A 27 -5.76 -9.97 -10.31
C ILE A 27 -5.98 -9.75 -8.81
N GLU A 28 -6.17 -8.50 -8.43
CA GLU A 28 -6.33 -8.11 -7.03
C GLU A 28 -7.76 -7.75 -6.68
N GLY A 29 -8.13 -8.01 -5.43
CA GLY A 29 -9.31 -7.45 -4.80
C GLY A 29 -8.96 -6.84 -3.44
N TYR A 30 -9.82 -5.94 -2.99
CA TYR A 30 -9.69 -5.30 -1.68
C TYR A 30 -10.95 -5.51 -0.85
N GLY A 31 -10.72 -5.71 0.44
CA GLY A 31 -11.72 -5.70 1.49
C GLY A 31 -11.08 -6.04 2.83
N LEU A 32 -11.93 -6.09 3.86
CA LEU A 32 -11.56 -6.31 5.25
C LEU A 32 -12.33 -7.51 5.80
N THR A 33 -11.90 -8.02 6.95
CA THR A 33 -12.63 -9.04 7.72
C THR A 33 -14.08 -8.61 7.96
N GLU A 34 -14.28 -7.34 8.30
CA GLU A 34 -15.56 -6.68 8.54
C GLU A 34 -16.46 -6.60 7.30
N THR A 35 -15.97 -6.99 6.12
CA THR A 35 -16.68 -6.88 4.83
C THR A 35 -16.90 -8.22 4.13
N SER A 36 -16.60 -9.33 4.80
CA SER A 36 -16.90 -10.70 4.41
C SER A 36 -16.64 -11.10 2.94
N PRO A 37 -15.40 -11.06 2.42
CA PRO A 37 -14.23 -10.30 2.83
C PRO A 37 -13.84 -9.23 1.79
N THR A 38 -14.70 -8.97 0.80
CA THR A 38 -14.32 -8.26 -0.44
C THR A 38 -15.32 -7.15 -0.76
N LEU A 39 -14.80 -5.95 -0.99
CA LEU A 39 -15.54 -4.77 -1.42
C LEU A 39 -15.37 -4.52 -2.92
N THR A 40 -14.14 -4.68 -3.42
CA THR A 40 -13.77 -4.42 -4.82
C THR A 40 -12.98 -5.58 -5.41
N LEU A 41 -13.08 -5.74 -6.73
CA LEU A 41 -12.39 -6.82 -7.44
C LEU A 41 -12.01 -6.41 -8.86
N ASN A 42 -10.75 -6.63 -9.24
CA ASN A 42 -10.36 -6.65 -10.65
C ASN A 42 -10.99 -7.86 -11.33
N ARG A 43 -11.43 -7.72 -12.58
CA ARG A 43 -11.97 -8.84 -13.37
C ARG A 43 -10.96 -9.25 -14.44
N PRO A 44 -10.88 -10.53 -14.84
CA PRO A 44 -9.93 -10.97 -15.86
C PRO A 44 -10.02 -10.21 -17.20
N ASP A 45 -11.19 -9.64 -17.49
CA ASP A 45 -11.53 -8.84 -18.67
C ASP A 45 -11.55 -7.32 -18.42
N ASP A 46 -11.40 -6.87 -17.17
CA ASP A 46 -11.48 -5.46 -16.76
C ASP A 46 -10.65 -5.28 -15.47
N TYR A 47 -9.34 -5.05 -15.64
CA TYR A 47 -8.39 -4.94 -14.54
C TYR A 47 -7.34 -3.86 -14.76
N ARG A 48 -6.77 -3.41 -13.63
CA ARG A 48 -5.61 -2.54 -13.53
C ARG A 48 -4.62 -3.11 -12.53
N PHE A 49 -3.32 -3.04 -12.81
CA PHE A 49 -2.28 -3.51 -11.88
C PHE A 49 -1.96 -2.50 -10.78
N ASP A 50 -2.32 -1.24 -10.99
CA ASP A 50 -2.19 -0.14 -10.04
C ASP A 50 -3.47 0.10 -9.22
N ALA A 51 -4.48 -0.78 -9.30
CA ALA A 51 -5.76 -0.61 -8.63
C ALA A 51 -6.31 -1.94 -8.10
N VAL A 52 -7.25 -1.88 -7.15
CA VAL A 52 -7.86 -3.05 -6.50
C VAL A 52 -9.21 -3.44 -7.09
N GLY A 53 -9.56 -2.85 -8.24
CA GLY A 53 -10.77 -3.18 -8.97
C GLY A 53 -11.92 -2.20 -8.77
N LYS A 54 -13.10 -2.64 -9.20
CA LYS A 54 -14.37 -1.89 -9.09
C LYS A 54 -15.23 -2.48 -7.97
N PRO A 55 -16.18 -1.72 -7.38
CA PRO A 55 -17.13 -2.26 -6.41
C PRO A 55 -17.83 -3.52 -6.91
N LEU A 56 -18.02 -4.50 -6.02
CA LEU A 56 -18.89 -5.63 -6.29
C LEU A 56 -20.36 -5.15 -6.45
N PRO A 57 -21.20 -5.84 -7.23
CA PRO A 57 -22.53 -5.34 -7.59
C PRO A 57 -23.46 -4.97 -6.42
N SER A 58 -23.29 -5.60 -5.26
CA SER A 58 -24.09 -5.36 -4.05
C SER A 58 -23.43 -4.42 -3.05
N ILE A 59 -22.30 -3.81 -3.40
CA ILE A 59 -21.49 -2.98 -2.52
C ILE A 59 -21.52 -1.54 -3.04
N GLU A 60 -21.93 -0.64 -2.17
CA GLU A 60 -21.81 0.79 -2.37
C GLU A 60 -20.53 1.27 -1.71
N LEU A 61 -19.72 2.04 -2.44
CA LEU A 61 -18.53 2.71 -1.92
C LEU A 61 -18.63 4.21 -2.17
N ARG A 62 -18.15 4.99 -1.22
CA ARG A 62 -17.86 6.42 -1.40
C ARG A 62 -16.56 6.79 -0.68
N LEU A 63 -16.02 7.95 -1.01
CA LEU A 63 -14.90 8.54 -0.28
C LEU A 63 -15.42 9.67 0.60
N ASP A 64 -14.94 9.74 1.83
CA ASP A 64 -15.17 10.88 2.72
C ASP A 64 -14.28 12.08 2.32
N ASP A 65 -14.42 13.22 2.99
CA ASP A 65 -13.70 14.47 2.66
C ASP A 65 -12.17 14.32 2.68
N ASP A 66 -11.65 13.42 3.53
CA ASP A 66 -10.22 13.11 3.62
C ASP A 66 -9.79 11.88 2.79
N GLY A 67 -10.70 11.37 1.97
CA GLY A 67 -10.47 10.22 1.10
C GLY A 67 -10.66 8.86 1.79
N GLU A 68 -11.11 8.82 3.05
CA GLU A 68 -11.46 7.55 3.70
C GLU A 68 -12.51 6.79 2.89
N ILE A 69 -12.25 5.50 2.63
CA ILE A 69 -13.18 4.62 1.93
C ILE A 69 -14.29 4.25 2.91
N LEU A 70 -15.51 4.61 2.54
CA LEU A 70 -16.72 4.23 3.26
C LEU A 70 -17.47 3.15 2.47
N ALA A 71 -17.94 2.12 3.16
CA ALA A 71 -18.61 0.99 2.55
C ALA A 71 -20.01 0.76 3.12
N ARG A 72 -20.93 0.36 2.24
CA ARG A 72 -22.26 -0.13 2.64
C ARG A 72 -22.67 -1.29 1.76
N GLY A 73 -23.26 -2.32 2.37
CA GLY A 73 -23.72 -3.49 1.65
C GLY A 73 -23.98 -4.68 2.57
N PRO A 74 -24.52 -5.78 2.03
CA PRO A 74 -24.89 -6.96 2.80
C PRO A 74 -23.71 -7.74 3.36
N SER A 75 -22.49 -7.49 2.85
CA SER A 75 -21.27 -8.16 3.32
C SER A 75 -20.62 -7.45 4.51
N VAL A 76 -21.03 -6.21 4.80
CA VAL A 76 -20.57 -5.45 5.95
C VAL A 76 -21.13 -6.08 7.22
N PHE A 77 -20.25 -6.34 8.18
CA PHE A 77 -20.60 -6.92 9.47
C PHE A 77 -21.62 -6.08 10.24
N ARG A 78 -22.19 -6.65 11.31
CA ARG A 78 -23.16 -5.94 12.16
C ARG A 78 -22.50 -5.17 13.31
N GLY A 79 -21.22 -5.40 13.56
CA GLY A 79 -20.49 -4.86 14.70
C GLY A 79 -19.51 -5.85 15.30
N TYR A 80 -18.73 -5.34 16.24
CA TYR A 80 -17.78 -6.09 17.03
C TYR A 80 -18.47 -6.82 18.18
N TYR A 81 -17.97 -8.00 18.53
CA TYR A 81 -18.56 -8.82 19.58
C TYR A 81 -18.36 -8.17 20.95
N ALA A 82 -19.46 -7.91 21.67
CA ALA A 82 -19.49 -7.33 23.01
C ALA A 82 -18.75 -5.98 23.13
N ASP A 83 -18.65 -5.23 22.04
CA ASP A 83 -18.05 -3.91 22.01
C ASP A 83 -18.94 -2.93 21.23
N ASP A 84 -19.98 -2.47 21.91
CA ASP A 84 -20.96 -1.53 21.34
C ASP A 84 -20.32 -0.17 21.02
N ALA A 85 -19.29 0.23 21.78
CA ALA A 85 -18.58 1.49 21.56
C ALA A 85 -17.74 1.45 20.28
N ALA A 86 -16.94 0.39 20.09
CA ALA A 86 -16.20 0.20 18.84
C ALA A 86 -17.14 0.00 17.64
N THR A 87 -18.25 -0.71 17.85
CA THR A 87 -19.28 -0.87 16.82
C THR A 87 -19.84 0.49 16.39
N ALA A 88 -20.28 1.31 17.35
CA ALA A 88 -20.79 2.64 17.04
C ALA A 88 -19.74 3.53 16.34
N ALA A 89 -18.47 3.48 16.77
CA ALA A 89 -17.39 4.23 16.14
C ALA A 89 -17.08 3.77 14.70
N ALA A 90 -17.28 2.49 14.39
CA ALA A 90 -17.04 1.93 13.06
C ALA A 90 -18.06 2.37 12.01
N PHE A 91 -19.22 2.92 12.41
CA PHE A 91 -20.26 3.36 11.50
C PHE A 91 -20.52 4.86 11.58
N THR A 92 -20.72 5.49 10.44
CA THR A 92 -21.22 6.87 10.36
C THR A 92 -22.68 6.92 10.81
N ASP A 93 -23.16 8.12 11.17
CA ASP A 93 -24.55 8.31 11.61
C ASP A 93 -25.57 7.94 10.51
N ASP A 94 -25.17 8.02 9.23
CA ASP A 94 -25.96 7.60 8.07
C ASP A 94 -25.71 6.14 7.63
N GLY A 95 -25.04 5.34 8.47
CA GLY A 95 -24.95 3.88 8.34
C GLY A 95 -23.87 3.35 7.39
N TRP A 96 -22.83 4.13 7.12
CA TRP A 96 -21.67 3.67 6.34
C TRP A 96 -20.57 3.14 7.24
N PHE A 97 -19.95 2.03 6.87
CA PHE A 97 -18.80 1.48 7.56
C PHE A 97 -17.52 2.24 7.19
N ARG A 98 -16.77 2.67 8.21
CA ARG A 98 -15.46 3.30 8.11
C ARG A 98 -14.37 2.24 8.02
N THR A 99 -13.73 2.13 6.85
CA THR A 99 -12.68 1.12 6.63
C THR A 99 -11.35 1.46 7.31
N GLY A 100 -11.12 2.74 7.61
CA GLY A 100 -9.82 3.25 8.03
C GLY A 100 -8.75 3.22 6.94
N ASP A 101 -9.12 2.95 5.69
CA ASP A 101 -8.25 3.02 4.51
C ASP A 101 -8.57 4.29 3.70
N VAL A 102 -7.55 4.96 3.20
CA VAL A 102 -7.70 6.10 2.28
C VAL A 102 -7.52 5.60 0.86
N GLY A 103 -8.41 6.03 -0.02
CA GLY A 103 -8.40 5.64 -1.43
C GLY A 103 -8.69 6.80 -2.36
N ARG A 104 -8.54 6.53 -3.65
CA ARG A 104 -8.96 7.43 -4.72
C ARG A 104 -9.55 6.65 -5.89
N TRP A 105 -10.50 7.27 -6.57
CA TRP A 105 -11.05 6.74 -7.81
C TRP A 105 -10.19 7.15 -8.99
N THR A 106 -9.99 6.23 -9.92
CA THR A 106 -9.52 6.54 -11.26
C THR A 106 -10.69 7.02 -12.14
N GLU A 107 -10.39 7.69 -13.26
CA GLU A 107 -11.42 8.19 -14.19
C GLU A 107 -12.27 7.06 -14.79
N ASP A 108 -11.71 5.87 -14.93
CA ASP A 108 -12.36 4.64 -15.42
C ASP A 108 -13.05 3.83 -14.31
N GLY A 109 -13.13 4.37 -13.09
CA GLY A 109 -13.96 3.85 -11.99
C GLY A 109 -13.32 2.75 -11.13
N PHE A 110 -11.99 2.57 -11.20
CA PHE A 110 -11.25 1.66 -10.33
C PHE A 110 -10.86 2.35 -9.02
N LEU A 111 -10.83 1.59 -7.93
CA LEU A 111 -10.35 2.06 -6.64
C LEU A 111 -8.84 1.82 -6.52
N GLN A 112 -8.10 2.85 -6.14
CA GLN A 112 -6.70 2.73 -5.72
C GLN A 112 -6.61 2.95 -4.21
N ILE A 113 -5.91 2.05 -3.50
CA ILE A 113 -5.61 2.23 -2.09
C ILE A 113 -4.37 3.13 -1.98
N VAL A 114 -4.46 4.18 -1.17
CA VAL A 114 -3.39 5.13 -0.92
C VAL A 114 -2.61 4.73 0.32
N ASP A 115 -3.28 4.61 1.46
CA ASP A 115 -2.65 4.21 2.73
C ASP A 115 -3.72 3.90 3.81
N ARG A 116 -3.29 3.48 4.99
CA ARG A 116 -4.12 3.47 6.19
C ARG A 116 -4.23 4.89 6.74
N LYS A 117 -5.45 5.32 7.05
CA LYS A 117 -5.73 6.66 7.61
C LYS A 117 -4.89 6.99 8.85
N LYS A 118 -4.67 6.00 9.72
CA LYS A 118 -3.85 6.13 10.94
C LYS A 118 -2.34 6.16 10.69
N ASP A 119 -1.88 5.71 9.52
CA ASP A 119 -0.45 5.62 9.19
C ASP A 119 0.00 6.84 8.35
N ILE A 120 -0.94 7.64 7.82
CA ILE A 120 -0.66 8.92 7.17
C ILE A 120 -0.03 9.89 8.16
N LEU A 121 1.16 10.39 7.83
CA LEU A 121 1.90 11.34 8.64
C LEU A 121 1.35 12.76 8.44
N VAL A 122 1.06 13.47 9.54
CA VAL A 122 0.64 14.87 9.50
C VAL A 122 1.83 15.73 9.93
N THR A 123 2.49 16.37 8.95
CA THR A 123 3.62 17.27 9.25
C THR A 123 3.20 18.45 10.13
N ALA A 124 4.16 19.12 10.78
CA ALA A 124 3.91 20.32 11.58
C ALA A 124 3.21 21.47 10.81
N GLY A 125 3.28 21.43 9.48
CA GLY A 125 2.58 22.37 8.58
C GLY A 125 1.17 21.92 8.18
N GLY A 126 0.65 20.84 8.75
CA GLY A 126 -0.67 20.29 8.45
C GLY A 126 -0.77 19.52 7.13
N LYS A 127 0.36 19.20 6.48
CA LYS A 127 0.34 18.38 5.26
C LYS A 127 0.25 16.90 5.61
N ASN A 128 -0.69 16.21 4.97
CA ASN A 128 -0.86 14.76 5.02
C ASN A 128 0.11 14.10 4.05
N VAL A 129 0.93 13.19 4.55
CA VAL A 129 1.95 12.47 3.79
C VAL A 129 1.74 10.97 4.01
N PRO A 130 1.26 10.24 2.99
CA PRO A 130 1.27 8.79 2.99
C PRO A 130 2.71 8.26 2.94
N PRO A 131 3.25 7.65 4.00
CA PRO A 131 4.62 7.12 3.99
C PRO A 131 4.81 6.02 2.94
N ALA A 132 3.79 5.19 2.70
CA ALA A 132 3.85 4.08 1.74
C ALA A 132 4.23 4.53 0.32
N ASN A 133 3.81 5.74 -0.09
CA ASN A 133 4.16 6.31 -1.40
C ASN A 133 5.66 6.59 -1.53
N ILE A 134 6.34 6.93 -0.43
CA ILE A 134 7.79 7.20 -0.43
C ILE A 134 8.55 5.89 -0.29
N GLU A 135 8.12 5.02 0.63
CA GLU A 135 8.77 3.73 0.90
C GLU A 135 8.77 2.82 -0.33
N SER A 136 7.67 2.81 -1.09
CA SER A 136 7.54 2.02 -2.32
C SER A 136 8.50 2.45 -3.44
N LEU A 137 8.97 3.70 -3.47
CA LEU A 137 9.97 4.15 -4.45
C LEU A 137 11.31 3.43 -4.27
N PHE A 138 11.67 3.09 -3.03
CA PHE A 138 12.90 2.37 -2.73
C PHE A 138 12.74 0.85 -2.87
N ALA A 139 11.50 0.34 -2.84
CA ALA A 139 11.22 -1.09 -2.89
C ALA A 139 11.59 -1.76 -4.22
N ALA A 140 11.88 -0.98 -5.26
CA ALA A 140 12.36 -1.42 -6.57
C ALA A 140 13.89 -1.54 -6.67
N ASP A 141 14.65 -0.86 -5.80
CA ASP A 141 16.11 -0.96 -5.79
C ASP A 141 16.55 -2.14 -4.89
N PRO A 142 17.23 -3.17 -5.45
CA PRO A 142 17.64 -4.35 -4.69
C PRO A 142 18.62 -4.05 -3.55
N CYS A 143 19.28 -2.88 -3.54
CA CYS A 143 20.14 -2.49 -2.44
C CYS A 143 19.36 -2.14 -1.16
N PHE A 144 18.07 -1.82 -1.26
CA PHE A 144 17.24 -1.40 -0.14
C PHE A 144 16.34 -2.56 0.32
N SER A 145 16.62 -3.09 1.51
CA SER A 145 15.82 -4.16 2.14
C SER A 145 14.52 -3.61 2.73
N HIS A 146 14.63 -2.54 3.51
CA HIS A 146 13.49 -1.87 4.13
C HIS A 146 13.73 -0.36 4.20
N VAL A 147 12.68 0.41 4.01
CA VAL A 147 12.66 1.85 4.25
C VAL A 147 11.44 2.16 5.09
N VAL A 148 11.62 2.94 6.14
CA VAL A 148 10.53 3.38 7.03
C VAL A 148 10.60 4.89 7.15
N VAL A 149 9.53 5.57 6.75
CA VAL A 149 9.43 7.03 6.82
C VAL A 149 8.86 7.45 8.16
N TYR A 150 9.49 8.44 8.78
CA TYR A 150 9.08 9.02 10.05
C TYR A 150 9.04 10.55 9.94
N GLY A 151 8.05 11.17 10.57
CA GLY A 151 7.97 12.63 10.59
C GLY A 151 6.64 13.20 11.05
N ASP A 152 5.81 12.42 11.74
CA ASP A 152 4.53 12.90 12.25
C ASP A 152 4.73 14.05 13.25
N GLY A 153 3.99 15.14 13.05
CA GLY A 153 4.12 16.40 13.77
C GLY A 153 5.46 17.11 13.59
N LYS A 154 6.31 16.71 12.63
CA LYS A 154 7.64 17.32 12.39
C LYS A 154 7.63 18.25 11.18
N LYS A 155 8.61 19.17 11.13
CA LYS A 155 8.80 20.10 10.01
C LYS A 155 9.39 19.44 8.76
N TYR A 156 9.92 18.24 8.91
CA TYR A 156 10.60 17.47 7.87
C TYR A 156 10.35 15.98 8.10
N LEU A 157 10.46 15.21 7.02
CA LEU A 157 10.47 13.75 7.07
C LEU A 157 11.91 13.26 7.17
N VAL A 158 12.10 12.13 7.85
CA VAL A 158 13.33 11.34 7.85
C VAL A 158 12.97 9.91 7.48
N ALA A 159 13.93 9.14 6.96
CA ALA A 159 13.73 7.74 6.68
C ALA A 159 14.81 6.91 7.37
N GLY A 160 14.40 5.84 8.05
CA GLY A 160 15.29 4.74 8.41
C GLY A 160 15.45 3.84 7.20
N VAL A 161 16.70 3.51 6.86
CA VAL A 161 17.04 2.68 5.70
C VAL A 161 17.83 1.47 6.15
N TRP A 162 17.39 0.29 5.72
CA TRP A 162 18.10 -0.97 5.88
C TRP A 162 18.48 -1.48 4.51
N LEU A 163 19.74 -1.86 4.35
CA LEU A 163 20.31 -2.27 3.07
C LEU A 163 20.47 -3.79 3.00
N ASP A 164 20.50 -4.31 1.78
CA ASP A 164 20.94 -5.69 1.51
C ASP A 164 22.45 -5.66 1.23
N ASP A 165 23.24 -6.19 2.16
CA ASP A 165 24.70 -6.12 2.09
C ASP A 165 25.25 -6.76 0.80
N ALA A 166 24.66 -7.86 0.33
CA ALA A 166 25.13 -8.57 -0.86
C ALA A 166 24.80 -7.80 -2.15
N ALA A 167 23.64 -7.16 -2.23
CA ALA A 167 23.25 -6.31 -3.36
C ALA A 167 24.08 -5.02 -3.38
N VAL A 168 24.32 -4.41 -2.22
CA VAL A 168 25.18 -3.24 -2.07
C VAL A 168 26.60 -3.56 -2.52
N ASP A 169 27.20 -4.64 -2.00
CA ASP A 169 28.57 -5.01 -2.35
C ASP A 169 28.71 -5.30 -3.84
N ARG A 170 27.70 -5.93 -4.45
CA ARG A 170 27.67 -6.14 -5.90
C ARG A 170 27.65 -4.83 -6.68
N ARG A 171 26.75 -3.90 -6.32
CA ARG A 171 26.63 -2.59 -6.98
C ARG A 171 27.91 -1.78 -6.83
N LEU A 172 28.49 -1.76 -5.64
CA LEU A 172 29.75 -1.07 -5.36
C LEU A 172 30.92 -1.68 -6.13
N GLY A 173 30.99 -3.02 -6.21
CA GLY A 173 31.97 -3.73 -7.01
C GLY A 173 31.85 -3.43 -8.52
N GLU A 174 30.63 -3.34 -9.05
CA GLU A 174 30.37 -2.91 -10.45
C GLU A 174 30.85 -1.48 -10.73
N GLN A 175 30.89 -0.64 -9.70
CA GLN A 175 31.42 0.74 -9.75
C GLN A 175 32.92 0.83 -9.45
N GLY A 176 33.60 -0.30 -9.23
CA GLY A 176 35.03 -0.37 -8.92
C GLY A 176 35.39 0.04 -7.49
N VAL A 177 34.43 0.07 -6.57
CA VAL A 177 34.68 0.35 -5.15
C VAL A 177 35.14 -0.93 -4.45
N ALA A 178 36.23 -0.84 -3.69
CA ALA A 178 36.75 -1.94 -2.87
C ALA A 178 35.82 -2.18 -1.67
N THR A 179 35.03 -3.25 -1.71
CA THR A 179 34.03 -3.57 -0.67
C THR A 179 34.64 -4.24 0.55
N ASP A 180 35.87 -4.76 0.44
CA ASP A 180 36.67 -5.32 1.52
C ASP A 180 37.37 -4.26 2.37
N ASP A 181 37.49 -3.02 1.87
CA ASP A 181 37.90 -1.85 2.65
C ASP A 181 36.68 -1.20 3.32
N PRO A 182 36.57 -1.23 4.68
CA PRO A 182 35.45 -0.65 5.39
C PRO A 182 35.23 0.84 5.12
N ALA A 183 36.30 1.61 4.92
CA ALA A 183 36.19 3.06 4.71
C ALA A 183 35.67 3.38 3.30
N ALA A 184 36.17 2.67 2.28
CA ALA A 184 35.68 2.78 0.92
C ALA A 184 34.22 2.33 0.81
N ARG A 185 33.87 1.22 1.48
CA ARG A 185 32.50 0.71 1.55
C ARG A 185 31.56 1.71 2.22
N GLU A 186 31.93 2.27 3.38
CA GLU A 186 31.09 3.26 4.06
C GLU A 186 30.84 4.50 3.19
N ALA A 187 31.87 5.00 2.50
CA ALA A 187 31.73 6.13 1.60
C ALA A 187 30.80 5.80 0.41
N GLY A 188 30.94 4.62 -0.19
CA GLY A 188 30.06 4.13 -1.25
C GLY A 188 28.61 3.99 -0.79
N VAL A 189 28.38 3.43 0.40
CA VAL A 189 27.05 3.31 1.01
C VAL A 189 26.43 4.68 1.25
N ARG A 190 27.18 5.66 1.76
CA ARG A 190 26.66 7.03 1.95
C ARG A 190 26.24 7.66 0.63
N ALA A 191 27.04 7.51 -0.43
CA ALA A 191 26.72 8.02 -1.76
C ALA A 191 25.54 7.30 -2.43
N LEU A 192 25.26 6.06 -2.05
CA LEU A 192 24.08 5.31 -2.52
C LEU A 192 22.78 5.83 -1.88
N VAL A 193 22.85 6.26 -0.62
CA VAL A 193 21.67 6.64 0.18
C VAL A 193 21.37 8.14 0.13
N GLN A 194 22.37 9.00 -0.13
CA GLN A 194 22.27 10.47 -0.13
C GLN A 194 22.33 11.07 -1.52
#